data_AF-A0A538ECH7-F1
#
_entry.id   AF-A0A538ECH7-F1
#
_cell.length_a   1.000
_cell.length_b   1.000
_cell.length_c   1.000
_cell.angle_alpha   90.00
_cell.angle_beta   90.00
_cell.angle_gamma   90.00
#
_symmetry.space_group_name_H-M   'P 1'
#
loop_
_entity.id
_entity.type
_entity.pdbx_description
1 polymer ?
#
loop_
_entity_poly.entity_id
_entity_poly.type
_entity_poly.pdbx_seq_one_letter_code
_entity_poly.pdbx_strand_id
1 'polypeptide(L)'
;TMKGNWDRFFTNLPLRFTMTAFFFYFLVNIQGAFEAIQPFNKLTHFTNFVVAHAHLALLGAFTILGMGVIDYMVPQIWGKPLWSRSLSEWMYWLVTVGFTGFFSVLTLAGFQQGFSWQDGIPEVNVLNELHAYYIARGIFGAMIVLSGIVQIVNIGMTIFTDTRERRRRETFSVAEAVAPPPVA
;
A
#
# COMPACT_ATOMS: atom_id res chain seq x y z
N THR A 1 16.57 8.58 -10.54
CA THR A 1 17.38 8.14 -9.38
C THR A 1 17.27 9.17 -8.27
N MET A 2 17.26 8.74 -7.00
CA MET A 2 16.92 9.60 -5.84
C MET A 2 18.10 10.23 -5.11
N LYS A 3 19.31 10.04 -5.64
CA LYS A 3 20.53 10.64 -5.12
C LYS A 3 20.40 12.18 -5.12
N GLY A 4 20.31 12.77 -3.94
CA GLY A 4 20.22 14.23 -3.74
C GLY A 4 18.80 14.84 -3.75
N ASN A 5 17.73 14.06 -3.89
CA ASN A 5 16.34 14.57 -4.00
C ASN A 5 15.38 13.95 -2.98
N TRP A 6 15.87 13.59 -1.79
CA TRP A 6 15.08 12.89 -0.77
C TRP A 6 13.86 13.69 -0.26
N ASP A 7 13.93 15.01 -0.26
CA ASP A 7 12.81 15.89 0.11
C ASP A 7 11.58 15.68 -0.78
N ARG A 8 11.78 15.21 -2.02
CA ARG A 8 10.69 14.94 -2.97
C ARG A 8 9.83 13.75 -2.57
N PHE A 9 10.27 12.90 -1.65
CA PHE A 9 9.48 11.79 -1.12
C PHE A 9 8.22 12.27 -0.40
N PHE A 10 8.32 13.37 0.34
CA PHE A 10 7.18 13.94 1.06
C PHE A 10 6.29 14.78 0.14
N THR A 11 6.86 15.42 -0.88
CA THR A 11 6.12 16.35 -1.75
C THR A 11 5.49 15.68 -2.97
N ASN A 12 6.05 14.58 -3.48
CA ASN A 12 5.56 13.90 -4.68
C ASN A 12 4.94 12.55 -4.36
N LEU A 13 3.62 12.46 -4.55
CA LEU A 13 2.86 11.27 -4.22
C LEU A 13 3.22 10.04 -5.07
N PRO A 14 3.35 10.13 -6.41
CA PRO A 14 3.73 8.97 -7.22
C PRO A 14 5.12 8.42 -6.85
N LEU A 15 6.04 9.31 -6.50
CA LEU A 15 7.40 8.94 -6.08
C LEU A 15 7.37 8.18 -4.75
N ARG A 16 6.46 8.56 -3.84
CA ARG A 16 6.25 7.87 -2.57
C ARG A 16 5.76 6.44 -2.79
N PHE A 17 4.77 6.23 -3.66
CA PHE A 17 4.30 4.89 -4.03
C PHE A 17 5.42 4.02 -4.61
N THR A 18 6.16 4.54 -5.60
CA THR A 18 7.25 3.79 -6.24
C THR A 18 8.35 3.41 -5.24
N MET A 19 8.68 4.31 -4.31
CA MET A 19 9.68 4.04 -3.27
C MET A 19 9.22 2.95 -2.29
N THR A 20 7.98 3.06 -1.81
CA THR A 20 7.39 2.07 -0.91
C THR A 20 7.30 0.70 -1.58
N ALA A 21 6.89 0.66 -2.85
CA ALA A 21 6.86 -0.57 -3.64
C ALA A 21 8.26 -1.18 -3.84
N PHE A 22 9.27 -0.35 -4.13
CA PHE A 22 10.65 -0.82 -4.25
C PHE A 22 11.17 -1.40 -2.94
N PHE A 23 10.84 -0.79 -1.80
CA PHE A 23 11.20 -1.30 -0.49
C PHE A 23 10.57 -2.68 -0.22
N PHE A 24 9.27 -2.84 -0.46
CA PHE A 24 8.62 -4.14 -0.33
C PHE A 24 9.12 -5.18 -1.33
N TYR A 25 9.46 -4.75 -2.55
CA TYR A 25 10.11 -5.62 -3.53
C TYR A 25 11.47 -6.10 -3.03
N PHE A 26 12.28 -5.22 -2.44
CA PHE A 26 13.54 -5.63 -1.83
C PHE A 26 13.32 -6.64 -0.70
N LEU A 27 12.32 -6.41 0.16
CA LEU A 27 11.96 -7.34 1.24
C LEU A 27 11.52 -8.71 0.72
N VAL A 28 10.73 -8.79 -0.37
CA VAL A 28 10.29 -10.09 -0.89
C VAL A 28 11.44 -10.94 -1.40
N ASN A 29 12.45 -10.30 -2.00
CA ASN A 29 13.65 -11.01 -2.46
C ASN A 29 14.47 -11.55 -1.29
N ILE A 30 14.60 -10.79 -0.19
CA ILE A 30 15.26 -11.27 1.03
C ILE A 30 14.48 -12.44 1.63
N GLN A 31 13.18 -12.29 1.82
CA GLN A 31 12.35 -13.35 2.42
C GLN A 31 12.37 -14.62 1.56
N GLY A 32 12.27 -14.49 0.23
CA GLY A 32 12.34 -15.62 -0.69
C GLY A 32 13.70 -16.34 -0.63
N ALA A 33 14.80 -15.59 -0.47
CA ALA A 33 16.11 -16.19 -0.27
C ALA A 33 16.18 -17.01 1.03
N PHE A 34 15.54 -16.55 2.12
CA PHE A 34 15.44 -17.33 3.36
C PHE A 34 14.56 -18.57 3.20
N GLU A 35 13.41 -18.46 2.53
CA GLU A 35 12.51 -19.60 2.27
C GLU A 35 13.15 -20.69 1.40
N ALA A 36 14.10 -20.34 0.55
CA ALA A 36 14.85 -21.32 -0.24
C ALA A 36 15.84 -22.16 0.60
N ILE A 37 16.18 -21.72 1.82
CA ILE A 37 17.15 -22.42 2.67
C ILE A 37 16.45 -23.58 3.38
N GLN A 38 16.96 -24.81 3.18
CA GLN A 38 16.40 -26.06 3.69
C GLN A 38 15.95 -26.03 5.18
N PRO A 39 16.79 -25.63 6.15
CA PRO A 39 16.39 -25.58 7.57
C PRO A 39 15.30 -24.55 7.84
N PHE A 40 15.29 -23.42 7.13
CA PHE A 40 14.26 -22.40 7.31
C PHE A 40 12.93 -22.86 6.70
N ASN A 41 12.99 -23.44 5.50
CA ASN A 41 11.82 -24.01 4.83
C ASN A 41 11.17 -25.12 5.67
N LYS A 42 11.94 -25.96 6.38
CA LYS A 42 11.36 -26.96 7.29
C LYS A 42 10.39 -26.38 8.32
N LEU A 43 10.64 -25.15 8.78
CA LEU A 43 9.81 -24.46 9.76
C LEU A 43 8.65 -23.71 9.11
N THR A 44 8.88 -23.09 7.95
CA THR A 44 7.91 -22.16 7.33
C THR A 44 7.06 -22.80 6.25
N HIS A 45 7.43 -23.98 5.75
CA HIS A 45 6.69 -24.69 4.71
C HIS A 45 5.29 -25.09 5.21
N PHE A 46 4.28 -24.90 4.36
CA PHE A 46 2.86 -25.07 4.68
C PHE A 46 2.28 -24.15 5.79
N THR A 47 3.04 -23.17 6.28
CA THR A 47 2.51 -22.18 7.22
C THR A 47 2.04 -20.91 6.52
N ASN A 48 1.40 -20.01 7.27
CA ASN A 48 1.03 -18.66 6.82
C ASN A 48 2.25 -17.80 6.43
N PHE A 49 3.48 -18.23 6.70
CA PHE A 49 4.70 -17.52 6.31
C PHE A 49 4.84 -17.46 4.77
N VAL A 50 4.62 -18.59 4.07
CA VAL A 50 4.62 -18.65 2.60
C VAL A 50 3.49 -17.81 2.01
N VAL A 51 2.34 -17.77 2.70
CA VAL A 51 1.22 -16.90 2.31
C VAL A 51 1.61 -15.43 2.44
N ALA A 52 2.33 -15.05 3.51
CA ALA A 52 2.85 -13.70 3.69
C ALA A 52 3.79 -13.31 2.55
N HIS A 53 4.72 -14.20 2.17
CA HIS A 53 5.66 -13.99 1.07
C HIS A 53 4.95 -13.75 -0.28
N ALA A 54 3.98 -14.59 -0.62
CA ALA A 54 3.22 -14.44 -1.86
C ALA A 54 2.50 -13.08 -1.94
N HIS A 55 1.90 -12.63 -0.83
CA HIS A 55 1.23 -11.33 -0.79
C HIS A 55 2.24 -10.16 -0.74
N LEU A 56 3.45 -10.36 -0.23
CA LEU A 56 4.51 -9.36 -0.26
C LEU A 56 4.94 -9.00 -1.69
N ALA A 57 5.02 -9.98 -2.58
CA ALA A 57 5.21 -9.72 -4.01
C ALA A 57 3.98 -9.01 -4.61
N LEU A 58 2.80 -9.62 -4.48
CA LEU A 58 1.60 -9.17 -5.20
C LEU A 58 1.08 -7.81 -4.69
N LEU A 59 0.81 -7.71 -3.39
CA LEU A 59 0.22 -6.53 -2.77
C LEU A 59 1.28 -5.50 -2.40
N GLY A 60 2.38 -5.93 -1.79
CA GLY A 60 3.43 -5.03 -1.31
C GLY A 60 4.20 -4.34 -2.45
N ALA A 61 4.67 -5.11 -3.43
CA ALA A 61 5.43 -4.54 -4.55
C ALA A 61 4.51 -4.11 -5.72
N PHE A 62 3.80 -5.06 -6.34
CA PHE A 62 3.14 -4.77 -7.62
C PHE A 62 1.87 -3.93 -7.48
N THR A 63 1.05 -4.17 -6.46
CA THR A 63 -0.20 -3.41 -6.27
C THR A 63 0.10 -1.98 -5.87
N ILE A 64 0.95 -1.73 -4.87
CA ILE A 64 1.34 -0.36 -4.47
C ILE A 64 1.97 0.40 -5.66
N LEU A 65 2.85 -0.25 -6.42
CA LEU A 65 3.43 0.37 -7.62
C LEU A 65 2.35 0.69 -8.66
N GLY A 66 1.48 -0.27 -8.97
CA GLY A 66 0.40 -0.11 -9.94
C GLY A 66 -0.55 1.01 -9.56
N MET A 67 -0.94 1.10 -8.28
CA MET A 67 -1.79 2.18 -7.78
C MET A 67 -1.12 3.55 -7.98
N GLY A 68 0.17 3.69 -7.64
CA GLY A 68 0.90 4.93 -7.85
C GLY A 68 1.07 5.31 -9.33
N VAL A 69 1.24 4.33 -10.21
CA VAL A 69 1.32 4.53 -11.66
C VAL A 69 -0.03 4.99 -12.22
N ILE A 70 -1.13 4.38 -11.80
CA ILE A 70 -2.49 4.78 -12.23
C ILE A 70 -2.77 6.22 -11.82
N ASP A 71 -2.49 6.58 -10.56
CA ASP A 71 -2.71 7.94 -10.05
C ASP A 71 -1.87 9.00 -10.78
N TYR A 72 -0.72 8.62 -11.33
CA TYR A 72 0.10 9.50 -12.16
C TYR A 72 -0.35 9.55 -13.63
N MET A 73 -0.66 8.40 -14.23
CA MET A 73 -0.94 8.28 -15.66
C MET A 73 -2.33 8.79 -16.04
N VAL A 74 -3.35 8.53 -15.23
CA VAL A 74 -4.74 8.92 -15.57
C VAL A 74 -4.89 10.44 -15.78
N PRO A 75 -4.40 11.32 -14.87
CA PRO A 75 -4.45 12.77 -15.06
C PRO A 75 -3.76 13.22 -16.36
N GLN A 76 -2.65 12.56 -16.72
CA GLN A 76 -1.87 12.89 -17.90
C GLN A 76 -2.57 12.49 -19.20
N ILE A 77 -3.17 11.30 -19.24
CA ILE A 77 -3.89 10.81 -20.42
C ILE A 77 -5.15 11.64 -20.68
N TRP A 78 -5.89 12.00 -19.63
CA TRP A 78 -7.10 12.83 -19.76
C TRP A 78 -6.79 14.34 -19.85
N GLY A 79 -5.53 14.75 -19.65
CA GLY A 79 -5.14 16.16 -19.60
C GLY A 79 -5.95 16.95 -18.56
N LYS A 80 -6.26 16.32 -17.43
CA LYS A 80 -7.12 16.85 -16.37
C LYS A 80 -6.38 16.72 -15.04
N PRO A 81 -6.52 17.69 -14.12
CA PRO A 81 -6.01 17.50 -12.77
C PRO A 81 -6.76 16.39 -12.04
N LEU A 82 -6.05 15.69 -11.15
CA LEU A 82 -6.63 14.70 -10.25
C LEU A 82 -7.74 15.34 -9.38
N TRP A 83 -8.80 14.58 -9.09
CA TRP A 83 -10.00 15.10 -8.43
C TRP A 83 -9.74 15.50 -6.97
N SER A 84 -9.02 14.68 -6.22
CA SER A 84 -8.55 15.05 -4.88
C SER A 84 -7.18 14.46 -4.60
N ARG A 85 -6.22 15.35 -4.33
CA ARG A 85 -4.87 14.97 -3.86
C ARG A 85 -4.91 14.36 -2.46
N SER A 86 -5.73 14.93 -1.56
CA SER A 86 -5.89 14.42 -0.20
C SER A 86 -6.44 12.99 -0.21
N LEU A 87 -7.34 12.67 -1.14
CA LEU A 87 -7.91 11.33 -1.23
C LEU A 87 -6.87 10.28 -1.66
N SER A 88 -5.96 10.64 -2.56
CA SER A 88 -4.81 9.78 -2.89
C SER A 88 -3.79 9.66 -1.76
N GLU A 89 -3.63 10.69 -0.93
CA GLU A 89 -2.80 10.59 0.29
C GLU A 89 -3.41 9.62 1.31
N TRP A 90 -4.74 9.66 1.50
CA TRP A 90 -5.46 8.67 2.31
C TRP A 90 -5.34 7.26 1.76
N MET A 91 -5.51 7.08 0.44
CA MET A 91 -5.31 5.81 -0.25
C MET A 91 -3.90 5.25 0.02
N TYR A 92 -2.86 6.08 -0.11
CA TYR A 92 -1.49 5.70 0.16
C TYR A 92 -1.32 5.15 1.59
N TRP A 93 -1.87 5.83 2.59
CA TRP A 93 -1.75 5.38 3.97
C TRP A 93 -2.58 4.13 4.26
N LEU A 94 -3.79 4.02 3.71
CA LEU A 94 -4.63 2.84 3.84
C LEU A 94 -3.94 1.59 3.28
N VAL A 95 -3.36 1.68 2.08
CA VAL A 95 -2.65 0.54 1.47
C VAL A 95 -1.35 0.25 2.20
N THR A 96 -0.57 1.27 2.58
CA THR A 96 0.74 1.05 3.21
C THR A 96 0.60 0.46 4.62
N VAL A 97 -0.28 1.04 5.45
CA VAL A 97 -0.51 0.55 6.82
C VAL A 97 -1.26 -0.77 6.79
N GLY A 98 -2.29 -0.88 5.94
CA GLY A 98 -3.04 -2.12 5.74
C GLY A 98 -2.11 -3.26 5.31
N PHE A 99 -1.26 -3.04 4.32
CA PHE A 99 -0.34 -4.07 3.85
C PHE A 99 0.75 -4.41 4.89
N THR A 100 1.33 -3.42 5.55
CA THR A 100 2.36 -3.65 6.59
C THR A 100 1.79 -4.48 7.74
N GLY A 101 0.58 -4.17 8.21
CA GLY A 101 -0.10 -4.96 9.25
C GLY A 101 -0.46 -6.37 8.76
N PHE A 102 -1.01 -6.49 7.56
CA PHE A 102 -1.36 -7.78 6.94
C PHE A 102 -0.14 -8.70 6.83
N PHE A 103 0.98 -8.17 6.34
CA PHE A 103 2.25 -8.89 6.22
C PHE A 103 2.78 -9.33 7.58
N SER A 104 2.78 -8.42 8.56
CA SER A 104 3.31 -8.69 9.90
C SER A 104 2.52 -9.79 10.61
N VAL A 105 1.18 -9.73 10.54
CA VAL A 105 0.28 -10.71 11.16
C VAL A 105 0.47 -12.10 10.55
N LEU A 106 0.53 -12.23 9.21
CA LEU A 106 0.74 -13.52 8.56
C LEU A 106 2.12 -14.09 8.83
N THR A 107 3.14 -13.24 8.89
CA THR A 107 4.51 -13.66 9.22
C THR A 107 4.57 -14.24 10.63
N LEU A 108 3.97 -13.56 11.62
CA LEU A 108 3.90 -14.04 13.00
C LEU A 108 3.06 -15.33 13.11
N ALA A 109 1.91 -15.39 12.43
CA ALA A 109 1.07 -16.58 12.37
C ALA A 109 1.83 -17.78 11.77
N GLY A 110 2.66 -17.52 10.75
CA GLY A 110 3.48 -18.54 10.11
C GLY A 110 4.56 -19.11 11.03
N PHE A 111 5.22 -18.26 11.82
CA PHE A 111 6.16 -18.72 12.85
C PHE A 111 5.47 -19.50 13.96
N GLN A 112 4.33 -19.00 14.47
CA GLN A 112 3.54 -19.72 15.49
C GLN A 112 3.17 -21.12 15.01
N GLN A 113 2.65 -21.26 13.78
CA GLN A 113 2.37 -22.57 13.18
C GLN A 113 3.59 -23.47 13.10
N GLY A 114 4.71 -22.94 12.59
CA GLY A 114 5.94 -23.70 12.45
C GLY A 114 6.43 -24.27 13.77
N PHE A 115 6.44 -23.44 14.82
CA PHE A 115 6.86 -23.87 16.16
C PHE A 115 5.87 -24.85 16.79
N SER A 116 4.56 -24.60 16.73
CA SER A 116 3.57 -25.51 17.31
C SER A 116 3.61 -26.91 16.65
N TRP A 117 3.85 -27.00 15.35
CA TRP A 117 4.01 -28.28 14.66
C TRP A 117 5.34 -28.95 14.94
N GLN A 118 6.40 -28.18 15.15
CA GLN A 118 7.70 -28.71 15.58
C GLN A 118 7.61 -29.35 16.98
N ASP A 119 6.76 -28.80 17.86
CA ASP A 119 6.47 -29.33 19.19
C ASP A 119 5.47 -30.51 19.18
N GLY A 120 4.94 -30.88 18.00
CA GLY A 120 4.04 -32.02 17.82
C GLY A 120 2.59 -31.75 18.22
N ILE A 121 2.16 -30.48 18.30
CA ILE A 121 0.78 -30.12 18.60
C ILE A 121 -0.11 -30.44 17.40
N PRO A 122 -1.22 -31.18 17.58
CA PRO A 122 -2.16 -31.47 16.49
C PRO A 122 -2.72 -30.20 15.84
N GLU A 123 -2.91 -30.24 14.52
CA GLU A 123 -3.32 -29.09 13.70
C GLU A 123 -4.65 -28.48 14.16
N VAL A 124 -5.56 -29.32 14.66
CA VAL A 124 -6.87 -28.92 15.20
C VAL A 124 -6.74 -27.95 16.38
N ASN A 125 -5.68 -28.06 17.17
CA ASN A 125 -5.45 -27.19 18.32
C ASN A 125 -4.75 -25.89 17.91
N VAL A 126 -3.82 -25.97 16.94
CA VAL A 126 -3.11 -24.80 16.39
C VAL A 126 -4.09 -23.83 15.71
N LEU A 127 -5.16 -24.33 15.09
CA LEU A 127 -6.20 -23.51 14.48
C LEU A 127 -6.84 -22.50 15.46
N ASN A 128 -7.07 -22.91 16.71
CA ASN A 128 -7.64 -22.03 17.72
C ASN A 128 -6.66 -20.92 18.13
N GLU A 129 -5.36 -21.21 18.20
CA GLU A 129 -4.31 -20.22 18.47
C GLU A 129 -4.23 -19.16 17.37
N LEU A 130 -4.52 -19.54 16.12
CA LEU A 130 -4.44 -18.67 14.96
C LEU A 130 -5.64 -17.75 14.77
N HIS A 131 -6.74 -17.98 15.49
CA HIS A 131 -7.99 -17.27 15.27
C HIS A 131 -7.83 -15.74 15.37
N ALA A 132 -7.07 -15.26 16.37
CA ALA A 132 -6.79 -13.83 16.53
C ALA A 132 -5.98 -13.27 15.34
N TYR A 133 -5.02 -14.03 14.81
CA TYR A 133 -4.25 -13.63 13.64
C TYR A 133 -5.12 -13.54 12.39
N TYR A 134 -6.09 -14.45 12.21
CA TYR A 134 -7.00 -14.39 11.06
C TYR A 134 -7.97 -13.23 11.13
N ILE A 135 -8.45 -12.85 12.31
CA ILE A 135 -9.24 -11.62 12.47
C ILE A 135 -8.40 -10.40 12.10
N ALA A 136 -7.18 -10.30 12.64
CA ALA A 136 -6.28 -9.20 12.35
C ALA A 136 -5.94 -9.13 10.85
N ARG A 137 -5.68 -10.28 10.20
CA ARG A 137 -5.51 -10.40 8.75
C ARG A 137 -6.73 -9.84 8.00
N GLY A 138 -7.95 -10.15 8.45
CA GLY A 138 -9.18 -9.65 7.86
C GLY A 138 -9.30 -8.12 7.96
N ILE A 139 -9.00 -7.54 9.12
CA ILE A 139 -9.05 -6.09 9.36
C ILE A 139 -8.06 -5.36 8.44
N PHE A 140 -6.80 -5.80 8.42
CA PHE A 140 -5.78 -5.19 7.58
C PHE A 140 -6.04 -5.42 6.09
N GLY A 141 -6.56 -6.60 5.72
CA GLY A 141 -7.02 -6.88 4.36
C GLY A 141 -8.15 -5.95 3.91
N ALA A 142 -9.10 -5.66 4.81
CA ALA A 142 -10.19 -4.72 4.53
C ALA A 142 -9.66 -3.30 4.28
N MET A 143 -8.61 -2.86 4.98
CA MET A 143 -7.97 -1.56 4.71
C MET A 143 -7.37 -1.49 3.31
N ILE A 144 -6.72 -2.57 2.84
CA ILE A 144 -6.17 -2.66 1.48
C ILE A 144 -7.31 -2.58 0.46
N VAL A 145 -8.39 -3.33 0.64
CA VAL A 145 -9.55 -3.28 -0.26
C VAL A 145 -10.18 -1.89 -0.27
N LEU A 146 -10.32 -1.26 0.90
CA LEU A 146 -10.84 0.11 1.02
C LEU A 146 -9.98 1.10 0.24
N SER A 147 -8.65 0.95 0.26
CA SER A 147 -7.75 1.79 -0.54
C SER A 147 -8.05 1.67 -2.05
N GLY A 148 -8.35 0.47 -2.53
CA GLY A 148 -8.74 0.23 -3.93
C GLY A 148 -10.08 0.88 -4.28
N ILE A 149 -11.07 0.81 -3.39
CA ILE A 149 -12.36 1.48 -3.56
C ILE A 149 -12.16 3.00 -3.63
N VAL A 150 -11.34 3.55 -2.72
CA VAL A 150 -11.00 4.98 -2.70
C VAL A 150 -10.32 5.39 -4.02
N GLN A 151 -9.42 4.54 -4.55
CA GLN A 151 -8.78 4.80 -5.84
C GLN A 151 -9.79 4.85 -6.98
N ILE A 152 -10.69 3.86 -7.06
CA ILE A 152 -11.72 3.77 -8.10
C ILE A 152 -12.60 5.02 -8.07
N VAL A 153 -12.99 5.48 -6.87
CA VAL A 153 -13.77 6.71 -6.72
C VAL A 153 -12.97 7.94 -7.17
N ASN A 154 -11.71 8.09 -6.75
CA ASN A 154 -10.91 9.27 -7.11
C ASN A 154 -10.69 9.36 -8.63
N ILE A 155 -10.29 8.23 -9.23
CA ILE A 155 -10.02 8.11 -10.66
C ILE A 155 -11.31 8.24 -11.48
N GLY A 156 -12.39 7.60 -11.06
CA GLY A 156 -13.70 7.73 -11.70
C GLY A 156 -14.17 9.19 -11.70
N MET A 157 -14.06 9.88 -10.57
CA MET A 157 -14.40 11.29 -10.48
C MET A 157 -13.49 12.16 -11.35
N THR A 158 -12.19 11.84 -11.47
CA THR A 158 -11.29 12.54 -12.41
C THR A 158 -11.70 12.39 -13.87
N ILE A 159 -12.20 11.22 -14.27
CA ILE A 159 -12.62 10.94 -15.64
C ILE A 159 -13.94 11.66 -15.94
N PHE A 160 -14.95 11.46 -15.09
CA PHE A 160 -16.34 11.88 -15.34
C PHE A 160 -16.66 13.32 -14.91
N THR A 161 -15.86 13.95 -14.06
CA THR A 161 -16.09 15.34 -13.62
C THR A 161 -15.21 16.32 -14.42
N ASP A 162 -15.68 17.57 -14.57
CA ASP A 162 -14.81 18.65 -15.05
C ASP A 162 -13.93 19.20 -13.92
N THR A 163 -12.82 18.51 -13.67
CA THR A 163 -11.84 18.94 -12.67
C THR A 163 -11.04 20.18 -13.10
N ARG A 164 -11.09 20.60 -14.38
CA ARG A 164 -10.36 21.77 -14.87
C ARG A 164 -10.97 23.06 -14.33
N GLU A 165 -12.28 23.17 -14.39
CA GLU A 165 -12.97 24.36 -13.91
C GLU A 165 -12.84 24.51 -12.39
N ARG A 166 -12.94 23.40 -11.65
CA ARG A 166 -12.71 23.40 -10.20
C ARG A 166 -11.31 23.91 -9.84
N ARG A 167 -10.26 23.39 -10.50
CA ARG A 167 -8.87 23.85 -10.27
C ARG A 167 -8.70 25.32 -10.65
N ARG A 168 -9.34 25.77 -11.73
CA ARG A 168 -9.32 27.17 -12.16
C ARG A 168 -9.89 28.08 -11.07
N ARG A 169 -11.05 27.74 -10.49
CA ARG A 169 -11.68 28.48 -9.39
C ARG A 169 -10.82 28.50 -8.12
N GLU A 170 -10.24 27.36 -7.74
CA GLU A 170 -9.30 27.29 -6.62
C GLU A 170 -8.09 28.20 -6.83
N THR A 171 -7.54 28.23 -8.05
CA THR A 171 -6.39 29.09 -8.38
C THR A 171 -6.75 30.57 -8.28
N PHE A 172 -7.92 30.98 -8.75
CA PHE A 172 -8.40 32.37 -8.63
C PHE A 172 -8.62 32.78 -7.18
N SER A 173 -9.23 31.91 -6.36
CA SER A 173 -9.42 32.20 -4.92
C SER A 173 -8.10 32.38 -4.18
N VAL A 174 -7.10 31.54 -4.46
CA VAL A 174 -5.76 31.71 -3.88
C VAL A 174 -5.10 32.99 -4.38
N ALA A 175 -5.21 33.30 -5.67
CA ALA A 175 -4.65 34.53 -6.24
C ALA A 175 -5.28 35.79 -5.62
N GLU A 176 -6.59 35.78 -5.36
CA GLU A 176 -7.31 36.87 -4.69
C GLU A 176 -6.90 37.01 -3.22
N ALA A 177 -6.72 35.90 -2.50
CA ALA A 177 -6.27 35.92 -1.10
C ALA A 177 -4.82 36.40 -0.92
N VAL A 178 -3.98 36.23 -1.95
CA VAL A 178 -2.57 36.67 -1.95
C VAL A 178 -2.39 38.05 -2.60
N ALA A 179 -3.41 38.58 -3.25
CA ALA A 179 -3.34 39.88 -3.90
C ALA A 179 -3.07 40.97 -2.83
N PRO A 180 -2.10 41.87 -3.08
CA PRO A 180 -1.87 43.00 -2.18
C PRO A 180 -3.14 43.87 -2.12
N PRO A 181 -3.44 44.51 -0.98
CA PRO A 181 -4.61 45.37 -0.85
C PRO A 181 -4.58 46.46 -1.93
N PRO A 182 -5.74 46.86 -2.48
CA PRO A 182 -5.79 47.86 -3.54
C PRO A 182 -5.12 49.14 -3.06
N VAL A 183 -4.12 49.59 -3.81
CA VAL A 183 -3.40 50.84 -3.53
C VAL A 183 -4.39 51.98 -3.81
N ALA A 184 -4.81 52.67 -2.74
CA ALA A 184 -5.72 53.81 -2.79
C ALA A 184 -5.02 55.07 -3.33
#